data_AF-A0A1M5PQ84-F1
#
_entry.id   AF-A0A1M5PQ84-F1
#
_cell.length_a   1.000
_cell.length_b   1.000
_cell.length_c   1.000
_cell.angle_alpha   90.00
_cell.angle_beta   90.00
_cell.angle_gamma   90.00
#
_symmetry.space_group_name_H-M   'P 1'
#
loop_
_entity.id
_entity.type
_entity.pdbx_description
1 polymer ?
#
loop_
_entity_poly.entity_id
_entity_poly.type
_entity_poly.pdbx_seq_one_letter_code
_entity_poly.pdbx_strand_id
1 'polypeptide(L)'
;MRIPVYILRNYFFIVIGILFFIVASFFFKLNLFGADLMEDGFFSQINFISNADSGIEGLGYMHYVRFVSVYPFFFVWLSELPNYYNALLLAIILLPVLSFNSRVKKNNFLPLFILILPFFFSIRITLAATSFAYFYVFLFGERKKLYLLILSLLFALLSSGTLLCYFMILFFYRKSLTKTYPLLFKILSVFIVLGIGVALQNKYEGVSEGASGFSDDGQSYTGLNAIWGLLVRGTLIVSLQTGQYARAVAYAILYFIGVMLALMIASKEAVKNKYLGFFIPMLIIFWFEGMGFISYQYCFILFVINNLRIGKEAKPLIPVEAS
;
A
#
# COMPACT_ATOMS: atom_id res chain seq x y z
N MET A 1 -16.81 -32.28 -10.07
CA MET A 1 -16.71 -30.80 -10.16
C MET A 1 -15.48 -30.47 -11.01
N ARG A 2 -15.62 -29.78 -12.16
CA ARG A 2 -14.44 -29.39 -12.98
C ARG A 2 -13.90 -28.05 -12.49
N ILE A 3 -12.67 -28.02 -11.99
CA ILE A 3 -12.00 -26.77 -11.61
C ILE A 3 -11.59 -26.04 -12.89
N PRO A 4 -12.00 -24.78 -13.11
CA PRO A 4 -11.61 -24.03 -14.30
C PRO A 4 -10.08 -23.83 -14.39
N VAL A 5 -9.52 -23.98 -15.60
CA VAL A 5 -8.06 -23.90 -15.87
C VAL A 5 -7.43 -22.58 -15.39
N TYR A 6 -8.15 -21.46 -15.46
CA TYR A 6 -7.65 -20.17 -14.99
C TYR A 6 -7.47 -20.10 -13.46
N ILE A 7 -8.28 -20.85 -12.71
CA ILE A 7 -8.16 -20.98 -11.25
C ILE A 7 -6.88 -21.75 -10.95
N LEU A 8 -6.68 -22.89 -11.63
CA LEU A 8 -5.48 -23.72 -11.48
C LEU A 8 -4.19 -22.94 -11.79
N ARG A 9 -4.21 -22.08 -12.82
CA ARG A 9 -3.09 -21.20 -13.18
C ARG A 9 -2.74 -20.17 -12.11
N ASN A 10 -3.73 -19.56 -11.45
CA ASN A 10 -3.46 -18.61 -10.37
C ASN A 10 -2.78 -19.32 -9.18
N TYR A 11 -3.25 -20.52 -8.82
CA TYR A 11 -2.60 -21.33 -7.79
C TYR A 11 -1.19 -21.76 -8.19
N PHE A 12 -0.96 -22.08 -9.47
CA PHE A 12 0.38 -22.36 -9.98
C PHE A 12 1.36 -21.19 -9.77
N PHE A 13 0.95 -19.95 -10.03
CA PHE A 13 1.80 -18.79 -9.74
C PHE A 13 2.06 -18.54 -8.26
N ILE A 14 1.09 -18.87 -7.38
CA ILE A 14 1.32 -18.86 -5.92
C ILE A 14 2.38 -19.90 -5.56
N VAL A 15 2.25 -21.12 -6.08
CA VAL A 15 3.21 -22.20 -5.81
C VAL A 15 4.60 -21.82 -6.29
N ILE A 16 4.74 -21.27 -7.50
CA ILE A 16 6.02 -20.74 -7.99
C ILE A 16 6.54 -19.64 -7.07
N GLY A 17 5.69 -18.70 -6.64
CA GLY A 17 6.11 -17.62 -5.75
C GLY A 17 6.57 -18.12 -4.39
N ILE A 18 5.91 -19.14 -3.82
CA ILE A 18 6.33 -19.80 -2.58
C ILE A 18 7.67 -20.52 -2.80
N LEU A 19 7.82 -21.28 -3.89
CA LEU A 19 9.07 -21.96 -4.23
C LEU A 19 10.21 -20.96 -4.41
N PHE A 20 9.98 -19.87 -5.13
CA PHE A 20 10.95 -18.78 -5.26
C PHE A 20 11.30 -18.20 -3.89
N PHE A 21 10.31 -17.93 -3.04
CA PHE A 21 10.54 -17.40 -1.69
C PHE A 21 11.42 -18.34 -0.86
N ILE A 22 11.17 -19.66 -0.93
CA ILE A 22 11.94 -20.69 -0.24
C ILE A 22 13.38 -20.72 -0.75
N VAL A 23 13.56 -20.81 -2.07
CA VAL A 23 14.88 -20.83 -2.72
C VAL A 23 15.63 -19.55 -2.38
N ALA A 24 14.99 -18.39 -2.49
CA ALA A 24 15.62 -17.11 -2.19
C ALA A 24 16.03 -16.99 -0.71
N SER A 25 15.16 -17.41 0.20
CA SER A 25 15.45 -17.45 1.64
C SER A 25 16.59 -18.39 1.97
N PHE A 26 16.65 -19.57 1.31
CA PHE A 26 17.67 -20.59 1.59
C PHE A 26 19.04 -20.21 1.03
N PHE A 27 19.11 -19.77 -0.23
CA PHE A 27 20.38 -19.47 -0.91
C PHE A 27 20.92 -18.08 -0.60
N PHE A 28 20.06 -17.07 -0.45
CA PHE A 28 20.49 -15.69 -0.22
C PHE A 28 20.32 -15.26 1.25
N LYS A 29 19.89 -16.16 2.15
CA LYS A 29 19.60 -15.86 3.56
C LYS A 29 18.67 -14.65 3.75
N LEU A 30 17.82 -14.40 2.77
CA LEU A 30 16.89 -13.28 2.79
C LEU A 30 15.77 -13.58 3.79
N ASN A 31 15.84 -12.95 4.95
CA ASN A 31 14.79 -12.98 5.96
C ASN A 31 13.93 -11.72 5.82
N LEU A 32 12.61 -11.89 5.95
CA LEU A 32 11.67 -10.76 6.10
C LEU A 32 11.97 -9.90 7.33
N PHE A 33 12.58 -10.54 8.33
CA PHE A 33 13.06 -9.98 9.58
C PHE A 33 14.50 -10.51 9.77
N GLY A 34 15.51 -9.81 9.22
CA GLY A 34 16.92 -10.22 9.18
C GLY A 34 17.85 -9.51 10.18
N ALA A 35 19.15 -9.83 10.18
CA ALA A 35 20.12 -9.31 11.16
C ALA A 35 20.34 -7.78 11.11
N ASP A 36 20.13 -7.15 9.95
CA ASP A 36 20.22 -5.70 9.77
C ASP A 36 18.94 -4.94 10.26
N LEU A 37 18.04 -5.64 10.97
CA LEU A 37 16.76 -5.11 11.47
C LEU A 37 16.88 -3.98 12.48
N MET A 38 17.96 -3.91 13.25
CA MET A 38 18.13 -2.88 14.28
C MET A 38 18.19 -1.46 13.70
N GLU A 39 18.53 -1.32 12.41
CA GLU A 39 18.56 -0.05 11.68
C GLU A 39 17.22 0.27 10.97
N ASP A 40 16.28 -0.68 10.86
CA ASP A 40 14.96 -0.42 10.29
C ASP A 40 14.09 0.31 11.32
N GLY A 41 13.82 1.60 11.05
CA GLY A 41 12.93 2.42 11.85
C GLY A 41 11.51 1.86 12.04
N PHE A 42 11.08 0.87 11.24
CA PHE A 42 9.84 0.13 11.48
C PHE A 42 10.01 -0.99 12.52
N PHE A 43 11.14 -1.69 12.51
CA PHE A 43 11.44 -2.72 13.51
C PHE A 43 11.73 -2.10 14.87
N SER A 44 12.45 -0.97 14.93
CA SER A 44 12.64 -0.25 16.19
C SER A 44 11.31 0.17 16.81
N GLN A 45 10.32 0.59 16.00
CA GLN A 45 8.96 0.87 16.47
C GLN A 45 8.23 -0.38 16.98
N ILE A 46 8.40 -1.52 16.31
CA ILE A 46 7.81 -2.79 16.74
C ILE A 46 8.44 -3.28 18.04
N ASN A 47 9.77 -3.25 18.11
CA ASN A 47 10.57 -3.73 19.25
C ASN A 47 10.37 -2.83 20.48
N PHE A 48 10.23 -1.51 20.27
CA PHE A 48 9.83 -0.57 21.32
C PHE A 48 8.50 -0.97 21.93
N ILE A 49 7.50 -1.30 21.11
CA ILE A 49 6.17 -1.71 21.59
C ILE A 49 6.18 -3.10 22.24
N SER A 50 6.98 -4.04 21.74
CA SER A 50 7.05 -5.39 22.32
C SER A 50 7.78 -5.42 23.66
N ASN A 51 8.69 -4.47 23.91
CA ASN A 51 9.54 -4.44 25.11
C ASN A 51 9.21 -3.30 26.08
N ALA A 52 8.24 -2.41 25.76
CA ALA A 52 7.85 -1.32 26.64
C ALA A 52 7.01 -1.85 27.82
N ASP A 53 7.58 -1.76 29.02
CA ASP A 53 6.98 -2.32 30.25
C ASP A 53 6.02 -1.37 30.99
N SER A 54 5.93 -0.09 30.60
CA SER A 54 4.93 0.85 31.16
C SER A 54 5.01 2.22 30.51
N GLY A 55 3.88 2.71 29.98
CA GLY A 55 3.72 4.08 29.50
C GLY A 55 3.20 4.16 28.07
N ILE A 56 1.87 4.17 27.90
CA ILE A 56 1.27 4.40 26.57
C ILE A 56 1.22 5.91 26.31
N GLU A 57 2.26 6.45 25.69
CA GLU A 57 2.23 7.80 25.11
C GLU A 57 1.48 7.79 23.76
N GLY A 58 1.00 8.95 23.30
CA GLY A 58 0.08 9.08 22.15
C GLY A 58 0.52 8.41 20.85
N LEU A 59 1.83 8.39 20.53
CA LEU A 59 2.38 7.63 19.38
C LEU A 59 2.28 6.11 19.57
N GLY A 60 2.34 5.63 20.81
CA GLY A 60 2.34 4.21 21.17
C GLY A 60 1.11 3.48 20.63
N TYR A 61 -0.08 4.08 20.73
CA TYR A 61 -1.31 3.49 20.19
C TYR A 61 -1.23 3.23 18.67
N MET A 62 -0.68 4.17 17.90
CA MET A 62 -0.50 3.99 16.45
C MET A 62 0.52 2.90 16.16
N HIS A 63 1.59 2.78 16.95
CA HIS A 63 2.55 1.70 16.80
C HIS A 63 1.98 0.33 17.19
N TYR A 64 1.12 0.24 18.22
CA TYR A 64 0.37 -0.98 18.54
C TYR A 64 -0.54 -1.43 17.38
N VAL A 65 -1.28 -0.51 16.76
CA VAL A 65 -2.14 -0.86 15.61
C VAL A 65 -1.31 -1.33 14.41
N ARG A 66 -0.14 -0.71 14.18
CA ARG A 66 0.81 -1.19 13.18
C ARG A 66 1.33 -2.58 13.52
N PHE A 67 1.67 -2.82 14.79
CA PHE A 67 2.17 -4.10 15.28
C PHE A 67 1.16 -5.23 15.06
N VAL A 68 -0.12 -5.04 15.39
CA VAL A 68 -1.18 -6.03 15.16
C VAL A 68 -1.23 -6.48 13.70
N SER A 69 -1.00 -5.56 12.76
CA SER A 69 -1.03 -5.84 11.32
C SER A 69 0.14 -6.70 10.82
N VAL A 70 1.27 -6.69 11.54
CA VAL A 70 2.47 -7.47 11.20
C VAL A 70 2.75 -8.61 12.19
N TYR A 71 1.99 -8.69 13.27
CA TYR A 71 2.17 -9.66 14.35
C TYR A 71 2.28 -11.11 13.86
N PRO A 72 1.47 -11.60 12.91
CA PRO A 72 1.61 -12.97 12.42
C PRO A 72 3.01 -13.26 11.84
N PHE A 73 3.62 -12.29 11.16
CA PHE A 73 4.97 -12.42 10.61
C PHE A 73 6.03 -12.26 11.70
N PHE A 74 5.81 -11.37 12.65
CA PHE A 74 6.69 -11.18 13.80
C PHE A 74 6.74 -12.43 14.69
N PHE A 75 5.60 -13.12 14.86
CA PHE A 75 5.52 -14.39 15.59
C PHE A 75 6.36 -15.50 14.95
N VAL A 76 6.39 -15.57 13.61
CA VAL A 76 7.26 -16.51 12.88
C VAL A 76 8.73 -16.25 13.22
N TRP A 77 9.13 -14.98 13.28
CA TRP A 77 10.48 -14.59 13.67
C TRP A 77 10.79 -14.90 15.15
N LEU A 78 9.92 -14.49 16.08
CA LEU A 78 10.07 -14.74 17.52
C LEU A 78 10.17 -16.23 17.86
N SER A 79 9.44 -17.07 17.13
CA SER A 79 9.40 -18.51 17.34
C SER A 79 10.49 -19.26 16.56
N GLU A 80 11.40 -18.53 15.91
CA GLU A 80 12.48 -19.06 15.06
C GLU A 80 11.99 -20.05 13.99
N LEU A 81 10.76 -19.85 13.51
CA LEU A 81 10.14 -20.72 12.53
C LEU A 81 10.77 -20.48 11.14
N PRO A 82 10.85 -21.53 10.30
CA PRO A 82 11.34 -21.39 8.93
C PRO A 82 10.62 -20.31 8.10
N ASN A 83 11.38 -19.59 7.28
CA ASN A 83 10.87 -18.48 6.45
C ASN A 83 9.73 -18.85 5.49
N TYR A 84 9.55 -20.12 5.14
CA TYR A 84 8.44 -20.55 4.30
C TYR A 84 7.07 -20.29 4.95
N TYR A 85 6.99 -20.21 6.29
CA TYR A 85 5.76 -19.82 6.99
C TYR A 85 5.36 -18.39 6.64
N ASN A 86 6.31 -17.47 6.49
CA ASN A 86 6.02 -16.13 6.03
C ASN A 86 5.51 -16.10 4.58
N ALA A 87 6.04 -16.94 3.70
CA ALA A 87 5.55 -17.09 2.33
C ALA A 87 4.08 -17.57 2.31
N LEU A 88 3.74 -18.52 3.18
CA LEU A 88 2.37 -19.00 3.35
C LEU A 88 1.43 -17.90 3.85
N LEU A 89 1.85 -17.13 4.86
CA LEU A 89 1.07 -15.99 5.38
C LEU A 89 0.81 -14.95 4.28
N LEU A 90 1.84 -14.58 3.51
CA LEU A 90 1.69 -13.69 2.35
C LEU A 90 0.71 -14.29 1.32
N ALA A 91 0.83 -15.57 1.00
CA ALA A 91 -0.06 -16.23 0.05
C ALA A 91 -1.54 -16.20 0.51
N ILE A 92 -1.80 -16.41 1.80
CA ILE A 92 -3.15 -16.33 2.39
C ILE A 92 -3.71 -14.92 2.23
N ILE A 93 -2.90 -13.91 2.53
CA ILE A 93 -3.25 -12.49 2.37
C ILE A 93 -3.59 -12.17 0.91
N LEU A 94 -3.01 -12.85 -0.08
CA LEU A 94 -3.33 -12.61 -1.49
C LEU A 94 -4.64 -13.21 -1.98
N LEU A 95 -5.19 -14.22 -1.30
CA LEU A 95 -6.37 -14.97 -1.77
C LEU A 95 -7.55 -14.07 -2.18
N PRO A 96 -7.94 -13.02 -1.43
CA PRO A 96 -9.07 -12.19 -1.81
C PRO A 96 -8.86 -11.48 -3.16
N VAL A 97 -7.64 -11.02 -3.43
CA VAL A 97 -7.31 -10.32 -4.68
C VAL A 97 -7.24 -11.28 -5.86
N LEU A 98 -6.72 -12.49 -5.63
CA LEU A 98 -6.68 -13.54 -6.66
C LEU A 98 -8.07 -14.01 -7.06
N SER A 99 -9.00 -14.09 -6.11
CA SER A 99 -10.39 -14.43 -6.39
C SER A 99 -11.05 -13.40 -7.32
N PHE A 100 -10.71 -12.12 -7.19
CA PHE A 100 -11.19 -11.06 -8.08
C PHE A 100 -10.63 -11.20 -9.50
N ASN A 101 -9.31 -11.34 -9.63
CA ASN A 101 -8.67 -11.45 -10.94
C ASN A 101 -8.97 -12.76 -11.67
N SER A 102 -9.27 -13.84 -10.95
CA SER A 102 -9.66 -15.12 -11.56
C SER A 102 -10.85 -14.97 -12.52
N ARG A 103 -11.77 -14.04 -12.23
CA ARG A 103 -12.94 -13.77 -13.08
C ARG A 103 -12.59 -13.11 -14.41
N VAL A 104 -11.44 -12.45 -14.50
CA VAL A 104 -11.00 -11.71 -15.69
C VAL A 104 -10.45 -12.64 -16.78
N LYS A 105 -10.33 -13.96 -16.53
CA LYS A 105 -9.86 -14.99 -17.49
C LYS A 105 -8.52 -14.63 -18.18
N LYS A 106 -7.62 -13.89 -17.51
CA LYS A 106 -6.30 -13.49 -18.03
C LYS A 106 -5.16 -14.11 -17.21
N ASN A 107 -3.97 -14.21 -17.82
CA ASN A 107 -2.74 -14.54 -17.09
C ASN A 107 -2.50 -13.49 -16.00
N ASN A 108 -2.45 -13.91 -14.75
CA ASN A 108 -2.31 -13.02 -13.61
C ASN A 108 -0.98 -13.32 -12.89
N PHE A 109 0.07 -12.57 -13.26
CA PHE A 109 1.39 -12.66 -12.62
C PHE A 109 1.49 -11.87 -11.31
N LEU A 110 0.45 -11.13 -10.91
CA LEU A 110 0.40 -10.39 -9.65
C LEU A 110 0.77 -11.18 -8.38
N PRO A 111 0.27 -12.41 -8.16
CA PRO A 111 0.64 -13.17 -6.96
C PRO A 111 2.15 -13.37 -6.85
N LEU A 112 2.82 -13.64 -7.99
CA LEU A 112 4.27 -13.75 -8.04
C LEU A 112 4.93 -12.42 -7.64
N PHE A 113 4.43 -11.30 -8.17
CA PHE A 113 4.97 -9.97 -7.85
C PHE A 113 4.87 -9.64 -6.35
N ILE A 114 3.74 -9.92 -5.69
CA ILE A 114 3.62 -9.66 -4.24
C ILE A 114 4.49 -10.61 -3.41
N LEU A 115 4.65 -11.87 -3.81
CA LEU A 115 5.52 -12.79 -3.06
C LEU A 115 7.00 -12.41 -3.16
N ILE A 116 7.40 -11.65 -4.19
CA ILE A 116 8.78 -11.21 -4.38
C ILE A 116 9.02 -9.81 -3.80
N LEU A 117 8.00 -8.96 -3.74
CA LEU A 117 8.07 -7.57 -3.27
C LEU A 117 8.79 -7.35 -1.93
N PRO A 118 8.60 -8.20 -0.90
CA PRO A 118 9.28 -8.00 0.37
C PRO A 118 10.80 -8.08 0.27
N PHE A 119 11.36 -8.79 -0.72
CA PHE A 119 12.80 -8.92 -0.89
C PHE A 119 13.46 -7.68 -1.51
N PHE A 120 12.70 -6.88 -2.25
CA PHE A 120 13.20 -5.64 -2.87
C PHE A 120 12.93 -4.39 -2.03
N PHE A 121 11.93 -4.47 -1.16
CA PHE A 121 11.52 -3.37 -0.28
C PHE A 121 11.51 -3.85 1.16
N SER A 122 10.31 -3.96 1.74
CA SER A 122 10.09 -4.48 3.08
C SER A 122 8.71 -5.10 3.18
N ILE A 123 8.48 -5.86 4.24
CA ILE A 123 7.15 -6.41 4.55
C ILE A 123 6.11 -5.29 4.71
N ARG A 124 6.50 -4.16 5.31
CA ARG A 124 5.65 -2.99 5.50
C ARG A 124 5.11 -2.45 4.18
N ILE A 125 6.00 -2.25 3.19
CA ILE A 125 5.62 -1.77 1.85
C ILE A 125 4.75 -2.81 1.14
N THR A 126 5.03 -4.09 1.33
CA THR A 126 4.26 -5.18 0.71
C THR A 126 2.82 -5.23 1.23
N LEU A 127 2.64 -5.14 2.55
CA LEU A 127 1.31 -5.11 3.17
C LEU A 127 0.56 -3.81 2.83
N ALA A 128 1.27 -2.68 2.82
CA ALA A 128 0.70 -1.41 2.36
C ALA A 128 0.28 -1.45 0.88
N ALA A 129 1.02 -2.11 0.00
CA ALA A 129 0.60 -2.32 -1.38
C ALA A 129 -0.64 -3.22 -1.48
N THR A 130 -0.72 -4.22 -0.61
CA THR A 130 -1.89 -5.09 -0.49
C THR A 130 -3.12 -4.32 0.02
N SER A 131 -2.95 -3.31 0.87
CA SER A 131 -4.01 -2.39 1.27
C SER A 131 -4.72 -1.81 0.04
N PHE A 132 -3.98 -1.16 -0.85
CA PHE A 132 -4.58 -0.55 -2.05
C PHE A 132 -5.10 -1.58 -3.04
N ALA A 133 -4.52 -2.78 -3.10
CA ALA A 133 -5.06 -3.90 -3.85
C ALA A 133 -6.49 -4.25 -3.38
N TYR A 134 -6.68 -4.46 -2.08
CA TYR A 134 -7.99 -4.73 -1.50
C TYR A 134 -8.96 -3.57 -1.73
N PHE A 135 -8.48 -2.33 -1.60
CA PHE A 135 -9.33 -1.17 -1.82
C PHE A 135 -9.80 -1.07 -3.28
N TYR A 136 -8.89 -1.30 -4.23
CA TYR A 136 -9.19 -1.34 -5.65
C TYR A 136 -10.23 -2.43 -5.96
N VAL A 137 -10.04 -3.65 -5.43
CA VAL A 137 -11.00 -4.77 -5.59
C VAL A 137 -12.35 -4.41 -4.99
N PHE A 138 -12.38 -3.77 -3.82
CA PHE A 138 -13.61 -3.36 -3.17
C PHE A 138 -14.37 -2.30 -3.99
N LEU A 139 -13.68 -1.28 -4.52
CA LEU A 139 -14.29 -0.19 -5.27
C LEU A 139 -14.74 -0.61 -6.67
N PHE A 140 -13.94 -1.42 -7.37
CA PHE A 140 -14.16 -1.75 -8.78
C PHE A 140 -14.64 -3.17 -9.03
N GLY A 141 -14.76 -3.98 -8.00
CA GLY A 141 -15.30 -5.32 -8.10
C GLY A 141 -16.82 -5.37 -8.08
N GLU A 142 -17.35 -6.49 -8.58
CA GLU A 142 -18.80 -6.73 -8.68
C GLU A 142 -19.48 -6.77 -7.29
N ARG A 143 -18.76 -7.23 -6.26
CA ARG A 143 -19.25 -7.35 -4.89
C ARG A 143 -18.39 -6.54 -3.95
N LYS A 144 -18.96 -5.49 -3.36
CA LYS A 144 -18.31 -4.60 -2.39
C LYS A 144 -18.19 -5.27 -1.01
N LYS A 145 -17.41 -6.33 -0.88
CA LYS A 145 -17.35 -7.11 0.38
C LYS A 145 -16.68 -6.31 1.49
N LEU A 146 -17.37 -6.12 2.62
CA LEU A 146 -16.93 -5.27 3.73
C LEU A 146 -15.54 -5.63 4.29
N TYR A 147 -15.24 -6.93 4.41
CA TYR A 147 -13.95 -7.37 4.95
C TYR A 147 -12.75 -6.86 4.14
N LEU A 148 -12.90 -6.64 2.82
CA LEU A 148 -11.84 -6.06 1.99
C LEU A 148 -11.53 -4.63 2.42
N LEU A 149 -12.55 -3.84 2.76
CA LEU A 149 -12.36 -2.48 3.23
C LEU A 149 -11.70 -2.45 4.61
N ILE A 150 -12.09 -3.36 5.51
CA ILE A 150 -11.50 -3.47 6.86
C ILE A 150 -10.03 -3.86 6.78
N LEU A 151 -9.71 -4.92 6.03
CA LEU A 151 -8.32 -5.36 5.82
C LEU A 151 -7.49 -4.29 5.11
N SER A 152 -8.09 -3.59 4.15
CA SER A 152 -7.44 -2.48 3.48
C SER A 152 -7.09 -1.36 4.45
N LEU A 153 -8.04 -0.93 5.29
CA LEU A 153 -7.77 0.09 6.32
C LEU A 153 -6.69 -0.36 7.30
N LEU A 154 -6.76 -1.61 7.78
CA LEU A 154 -5.79 -2.18 8.72
C LEU A 154 -4.36 -2.04 8.16
N PHE A 155 -4.15 -2.45 6.91
CA PHE A 155 -2.84 -2.33 6.26
C PHE A 155 -2.48 -0.90 5.84
N ALA A 156 -3.45 -0.01 5.60
CA ALA A 156 -3.18 1.39 5.32
C ALA A 156 -2.58 2.13 6.53
N LEU A 157 -2.85 1.66 7.76
CA LEU A 157 -2.33 2.24 9.00
C LEU A 157 -0.82 2.00 9.20
N LEU A 158 -0.21 1.13 8.38
CA LEU A 158 1.23 0.86 8.39
C LEU A 158 2.08 2.09 8.07
N SER A 159 1.57 3.08 7.34
CA SER A 159 2.26 4.34 7.03
C SER A 159 1.28 5.51 7.05
N SER A 160 1.74 6.69 7.47
CA SER A 160 0.93 7.92 7.42
C SER A 160 0.57 8.29 5.99
N GLY A 161 1.52 8.15 5.04
CA GLY A 161 1.31 8.42 3.63
C GLY A 161 0.28 7.47 3.01
N THR A 162 0.32 6.19 3.37
CA THR A 162 -0.66 5.21 2.88
C THR A 162 -2.05 5.49 3.43
N LEU A 163 -2.15 5.84 4.71
CA LEU A 163 -3.41 6.24 5.35
C LEU A 163 -4.00 7.50 4.73
N LEU A 164 -3.18 8.53 4.47
CA LEU A 164 -3.64 9.78 3.87
C LEU A 164 -4.14 9.55 2.43
N CYS A 165 -3.39 8.80 1.62
CA CYS A 165 -3.85 8.34 0.30
C CYS A 165 -5.20 7.63 0.38
N TYR A 166 -5.34 6.68 1.32
CA TYR A 166 -6.56 5.92 1.52
C TYR A 166 -7.76 6.83 1.80
N PHE A 167 -7.60 7.84 2.65
CA PHE A 167 -8.66 8.80 2.96
C PHE A 167 -8.99 9.75 1.82
N MET A 168 -8.00 10.19 1.04
CA MET A 168 -8.26 10.96 -0.18
C MET A 168 -9.09 10.15 -1.19
N ILE A 169 -8.78 8.86 -1.37
CA ILE A 169 -9.61 7.98 -2.20
C ILE A 169 -11.03 7.88 -1.63
N LEU A 170 -11.22 7.61 -0.33
CA LEU A 170 -12.56 7.57 0.28
C LEU A 170 -13.34 8.86 0.03
N PHE A 171 -12.67 10.01 0.08
CA PHE A 171 -13.28 11.30 -0.22
C PHE A 171 -13.73 11.40 -1.69
N PHE A 172 -12.90 11.00 -2.65
CA PHE A 172 -13.29 10.98 -4.07
C PHE A 172 -14.48 10.04 -4.34
N TYR A 173 -14.58 8.91 -3.63
CA TYR A 173 -15.66 7.94 -3.79
C TYR A 173 -16.80 8.08 -2.77
N ARG A 174 -16.83 9.18 -1.99
CA ARG A 174 -17.78 9.37 -0.87
C ARG A 174 -19.23 9.11 -1.26
N LYS A 175 -19.70 9.64 -2.39
CA LYS A 175 -21.10 9.50 -2.85
C LYS A 175 -21.50 8.03 -3.07
N SER A 176 -20.59 7.22 -3.66
CA SER A 176 -20.80 5.79 -3.89
C SER A 176 -20.80 4.99 -2.58
N LEU A 177 -19.93 5.39 -1.64
CA LEU A 177 -19.76 4.73 -0.35
C LEU A 177 -20.89 5.04 0.61
N THR A 178 -21.28 6.31 0.77
CA THR A 178 -22.41 6.72 1.63
C THR A 178 -23.71 6.03 1.20
N LYS A 179 -23.91 5.80 -0.11
CA LYS A 179 -25.08 5.07 -0.61
C LYS A 179 -25.06 3.57 -0.26
N THR A 180 -23.89 2.95 -0.20
CA THR A 180 -23.76 1.49 0.02
C THR A 180 -23.58 1.13 1.49
N TYR A 181 -22.78 1.91 2.24
CA TYR A 181 -22.38 1.67 3.63
C TYR A 181 -22.38 2.98 4.45
N PRO A 182 -23.54 3.58 4.73
CA PRO A 182 -23.62 4.91 5.37
C PRO A 182 -23.04 4.93 6.79
N LEU A 183 -23.34 3.92 7.61
CA LEU A 183 -22.86 3.83 8.99
C LEU A 183 -21.34 3.69 9.07
N LEU A 184 -20.77 2.83 8.22
CA LEU A 184 -19.34 2.61 8.14
C LEU A 184 -18.62 3.87 7.67
N PHE A 185 -19.13 4.57 6.67
CA PHE A 185 -18.53 5.82 6.21
C PHE A 185 -18.53 6.87 7.33
N LYS A 186 -19.60 6.94 8.13
CA LYS A 186 -19.66 7.81 9.31
C LYS A 186 -18.59 7.45 10.34
N ILE A 187 -18.43 6.16 10.66
CA ILE A 187 -17.40 5.67 11.59
C ILE A 187 -15.99 5.97 11.05
N LEU A 188 -15.71 5.65 9.78
CA LEU A 188 -14.43 5.93 9.15
C LEU A 188 -14.12 7.43 9.14
N SER A 189 -15.12 8.29 8.90
CA SER A 189 -14.95 9.75 8.94
C SER A 189 -14.53 10.24 10.33
N VAL A 190 -15.05 9.65 11.41
CA VAL A 190 -14.62 9.97 12.77
C VAL A 190 -13.16 9.54 13.00
N PHE A 191 -12.81 8.31 12.61
CA PHE A 191 -11.41 7.85 12.70
C PHE A 191 -10.45 8.67 11.85
N ILE A 192 -10.90 9.17 10.69
CA ILE A 192 -10.14 10.09 9.83
C ILE A 192 -9.81 11.36 10.59
N VAL A 193 -10.82 12.01 11.16
CA VAL A 193 -10.65 13.30 11.85
C VAL A 193 -9.72 13.15 13.05
N LEU A 194 -9.90 12.09 13.84
CA LEU A 194 -9.04 11.81 15.00
C LEU A 194 -7.61 11.44 14.57
N GLY A 195 -7.46 10.54 13.59
CA GLY A 195 -6.16 10.07 13.13
C GLY A 195 -5.34 11.16 12.42
N ILE A 196 -5.99 11.99 11.59
CA ILE A 196 -5.34 13.16 10.99
C ILE A 196 -4.99 14.19 12.06
N GLY A 197 -5.88 14.44 13.03
CA GLY A 197 -5.61 15.35 14.14
C GLY A 197 -4.36 14.96 14.92
N VAL A 198 -4.29 13.70 15.36
CA VAL A 198 -3.12 13.16 16.09
C VAL A 198 -1.86 13.14 15.22
N ALA A 199 -1.96 12.74 13.94
CA ALA A 199 -0.81 12.70 13.06
C ALA A 199 -0.25 14.09 12.73
N LEU A 200 -1.12 15.09 12.56
CA LEU A 200 -0.73 16.49 12.34
C LEU A 200 -0.16 17.10 13.61
N GLN A 201 -0.76 16.83 14.78
CA GLN A 201 -0.24 17.29 16.06
C GLN A 201 1.17 16.73 16.32
N ASN A 202 1.35 15.41 16.23
CA ASN A 202 2.66 14.78 16.44
C ASN A 202 3.74 15.26 15.44
N LYS A 203 3.34 15.51 14.18
CA LYS A 203 4.27 16.05 13.17
C LYS A 203 4.53 17.55 13.37
N TYR A 204 3.55 18.31 13.85
CA TYR A 204 3.71 19.71 14.20
C TYR A 204 4.65 19.86 15.39
N GLU A 205 4.35 19.19 16.50
CA GLU A 205 5.20 19.14 17.71
C GLU A 205 6.61 18.69 17.36
N GLY A 206 6.77 17.63 16.55
CA GLY A 206 8.09 17.20 16.08
C GLY A 206 8.87 18.25 15.27
N VAL A 207 8.19 19.10 14.49
CA VAL A 207 8.82 20.19 13.70
C VAL A 207 9.03 21.46 14.52
N SER A 208 8.10 21.80 15.41
CA SER A 208 8.15 23.03 16.21
C SER A 208 9.03 22.90 17.46
N GLU A 209 9.08 21.71 18.07
CA GLU A 209 9.75 21.47 19.35
C GLU A 209 11.08 20.73 19.21
N GLY A 210 11.46 20.32 18.00
CA GLY A 210 12.77 19.71 17.73
C GLY A 210 12.97 18.34 18.38
N ALA A 211 11.90 17.57 18.53
CA ALA A 211 11.93 16.24 19.14
C ALA A 211 12.90 15.27 18.45
N SER A 212 13.47 14.34 19.22
CA SER A 212 14.45 13.34 18.78
C SER A 212 13.92 12.55 17.56
N GLY A 213 14.67 12.52 16.46
CA GLY A 213 14.22 12.01 15.16
C GLY A 213 13.74 13.07 14.15
N PHE A 214 13.73 14.35 14.55
CA PHE A 214 13.55 15.52 13.67
C PHE A 214 14.80 16.42 13.63
N SER A 215 15.86 16.05 14.33
CA SER A 215 17.09 16.84 14.54
C SER A 215 18.39 16.06 14.33
N ASP A 216 18.32 14.84 13.76
CA ASP A 216 19.44 13.88 13.77
C ASP A 216 20.71 14.36 13.03
N ASP A 217 20.63 15.42 12.19
CA ASP A 217 21.78 16.03 11.51
C ASP A 217 22.17 17.43 12.07
N GLY A 218 21.69 17.82 13.26
CA GLY A 218 21.98 19.14 13.85
C GLY A 218 21.28 20.32 13.16
N GLN A 219 20.47 20.06 12.13
CA GLN A 219 19.57 21.04 11.52
C GLN A 219 18.23 21.01 12.26
N SER A 220 18.11 21.88 13.26
CA SER A 220 16.80 22.18 13.84
C SER A 220 15.92 22.81 12.76
N TYR A 221 14.87 22.11 12.30
CA TYR A 221 13.86 22.65 11.38
C TYR A 221 12.91 23.67 12.05
N THR A 222 13.30 24.18 13.22
CA THR A 222 12.61 25.27 13.94
C THR A 222 12.43 26.47 13.02
N GLY A 223 11.17 26.86 12.79
CA GLY A 223 10.80 28.04 12.00
C GLY A 223 10.31 27.76 10.57
N LEU A 224 10.33 26.50 10.11
CA LEU A 224 9.67 26.15 8.84
C LEU A 224 8.16 26.01 9.01
N ASN A 225 7.39 26.57 8.08
CA ASN A 225 5.96 26.28 7.97
C ASN A 225 5.75 24.76 7.82
N ALA A 226 4.72 24.21 8.46
CA ALA A 226 4.47 22.76 8.53
C ALA A 226 4.54 22.03 7.18
N ILE A 227 4.08 22.67 6.09
CA ILE A 227 4.14 22.12 4.73
C ILE A 227 5.59 21.95 4.24
N TRP A 228 6.46 22.93 4.49
CA TRP A 228 7.87 22.86 4.10
C TRP A 228 8.62 21.80 4.90
N GLY A 229 8.34 21.69 6.21
CA GLY A 229 8.88 20.61 7.03
C GLY A 229 8.48 19.22 6.53
N LEU A 230 7.26 19.06 5.99
CA LEU A 230 6.82 17.80 5.38
C LEU A 230 7.50 17.51 4.04
N LEU A 231 7.70 18.53 3.19
CA LEU A 231 8.33 18.38 1.88
C LEU A 231 9.81 18.04 1.99
N VAL A 232 10.57 18.71 2.87
CA VAL A 232 12.01 18.46 3.04
C VAL A 232 12.27 17.02 3.51
N ARG A 233 11.32 16.43 4.24
CA ARG A 233 11.36 15.02 4.67
C ARG A 233 10.80 14.03 3.64
N GLY A 234 10.38 14.52 2.48
CA GLY A 234 9.93 13.70 1.37
C GLY A 234 11.04 12.76 0.91
N THR A 235 10.67 11.52 0.58
CA THR A 235 11.64 10.43 0.33
C THR A 235 12.61 10.74 -0.83
N LEU A 236 12.17 11.51 -1.82
CA LEU A 236 13.02 12.00 -2.91
C LEU A 236 14.06 13.01 -2.40
N ILE A 237 13.64 14.00 -1.62
CA ILE A 237 14.51 15.06 -1.10
C ILE A 237 15.54 14.48 -0.13
N VAL A 238 15.12 13.60 0.78
CA VAL A 238 16.03 12.89 1.69
C VAL A 238 17.05 12.06 0.93
N SER A 239 16.65 11.38 -0.16
CA SER A 239 17.59 10.60 -0.98
C SER A 239 18.63 11.49 -1.68
N LEU A 240 18.26 12.71 -2.06
CA LEU A 240 19.19 13.69 -2.64
C LEU A 240 20.14 14.27 -1.59
N GLN A 241 19.61 14.62 -0.40
CA GLN A 241 20.39 15.17 0.70
C GLN A 241 21.44 14.17 1.24
N THR A 242 21.08 12.89 1.31
CA THR A 242 21.96 11.81 1.79
C THR A 242 22.90 11.24 0.71
N GLY A 243 22.93 11.82 -0.49
CA GLY A 243 23.78 11.36 -1.60
C GLY A 243 23.36 10.02 -2.22
N GLN A 244 22.17 9.50 -1.91
CA GLN A 244 21.62 8.26 -2.48
C GLN A 244 21.01 8.49 -3.88
N TYR A 245 21.83 8.93 -4.84
CA TYR A 245 21.37 9.37 -6.17
C TYR A 245 20.64 8.27 -6.96
N ALA A 246 21.10 7.01 -6.89
CA ALA A 246 20.43 5.90 -7.58
C ALA A 246 18.98 5.72 -7.09
N ARG A 247 18.76 5.86 -5.79
CA ARG A 247 17.44 5.80 -5.15
C ARG A 247 16.57 7.00 -5.56
N ALA A 248 17.16 8.20 -5.60
CA ALA A 248 16.47 9.40 -6.07
C ALA A 248 16.00 9.26 -7.53
N VAL A 249 16.86 8.76 -8.42
CA VAL A 249 16.51 8.48 -9.83
C VAL A 249 15.38 7.46 -9.93
N ALA A 250 15.44 6.37 -9.15
CA ALA A 250 14.39 5.36 -9.13
C ALA A 250 13.03 5.96 -8.71
N TYR A 251 13.00 6.82 -7.68
CA TYR A 251 11.78 7.51 -7.28
C TYR A 251 11.27 8.50 -8.32
N ALA A 252 12.16 9.24 -9.00
CA ALA A 252 11.77 10.15 -10.08
C ALA A 252 11.15 9.41 -11.26
N ILE A 253 11.73 8.28 -11.68
CA ILE A 253 11.17 7.42 -12.75
C ILE A 253 9.80 6.89 -12.33
N LEU A 254 9.68 6.39 -11.11
CA LEU A 254 8.41 5.90 -10.56
C LEU A 254 7.34 7.00 -10.59
N TYR A 255 7.66 8.22 -10.12
CA TYR A 255 6.74 9.36 -10.17
C TYR A 255 6.31 9.67 -11.61
N PHE A 256 7.26 9.71 -12.54
CA PHE A 256 6.99 9.96 -13.96
C PHE A 256 6.02 8.91 -14.55
N ILE A 257 6.23 7.62 -14.26
CA ILE A 257 5.29 6.55 -14.64
C ILE A 257 3.90 6.82 -14.08
N GLY A 258 3.82 7.25 -12.82
CA GLY A 258 2.57 7.61 -12.17
C GLY A 258 1.85 8.77 -12.87
N VAL A 259 2.57 9.82 -13.24
CA VAL A 259 2.03 10.98 -13.98
C VAL A 259 1.52 10.54 -15.34
N MET A 260 2.30 9.76 -16.09
CA MET A 260 1.88 9.23 -17.39
C MET A 260 0.60 8.40 -17.29
N LEU A 261 0.48 7.58 -16.24
CA LEU A 261 -0.72 6.81 -16.00
C LEU A 261 -1.94 7.71 -15.71
N ALA A 262 -1.79 8.72 -14.85
CA ALA A 262 -2.87 9.64 -14.52
C ALA A 262 -3.33 10.42 -15.76
N LEU A 263 -2.40 10.87 -16.61
CA LEU A 263 -2.70 11.52 -17.88
C LEU A 263 -3.45 10.58 -18.83
N MET A 264 -2.97 9.33 -18.96
CA MET A 264 -3.64 8.33 -19.79
C MET A 264 -5.08 8.06 -19.33
N ILE A 265 -5.32 8.00 -18.01
CA ILE A 265 -6.69 7.86 -17.45
C ILE A 265 -7.52 9.11 -17.72
N ALA A 266 -6.95 10.30 -17.51
CA ALA A 266 -7.64 11.57 -17.70
C ALA A 266 -8.05 11.80 -19.16
N SER A 267 -7.25 11.30 -20.12
CA SER A 267 -7.51 11.43 -21.56
C SER A 267 -8.68 10.59 -22.09
N LYS A 268 -9.19 9.64 -21.29
CA LYS A 268 -10.23 8.68 -21.73
C LYS A 268 -11.48 8.80 -20.87
N GLU A 269 -12.54 9.44 -21.38
CA GLU A 269 -13.79 9.67 -20.62
C GLU A 269 -14.38 8.39 -20.02
N ALA A 270 -14.35 7.28 -20.76
CA ALA A 270 -14.89 5.99 -20.34
C ALA A 270 -14.25 5.45 -19.03
N VAL A 271 -12.99 5.81 -18.75
CA VAL A 271 -12.27 5.36 -17.54
C VAL A 271 -11.96 6.49 -16.56
N LYS A 272 -11.97 7.75 -17.02
CA LYS A 272 -11.69 8.96 -16.22
C LYS A 272 -12.54 9.00 -14.96
N ASN A 273 -13.86 9.04 -15.11
CA ASN A 273 -14.79 9.19 -13.98
C ASN A 273 -14.76 7.99 -13.03
N LYS A 274 -14.28 6.84 -13.50
CA LYS A 274 -14.21 5.62 -12.72
C LYS A 274 -12.90 5.52 -11.94
N TYR A 275 -11.75 5.85 -12.51
CA TYR A 275 -10.44 5.52 -11.92
C TYR A 275 -9.59 6.72 -11.52
N LEU A 276 -9.85 7.92 -12.05
CA LEU A 276 -8.96 9.07 -11.82
C LEU A 276 -8.86 9.46 -10.34
N GLY A 277 -10.00 9.46 -9.63
CA GLY A 277 -10.03 9.73 -8.19
C GLY A 277 -9.32 8.69 -7.33
N PHE A 278 -9.04 7.49 -7.87
CA PHE A 278 -8.24 6.48 -7.19
C PHE A 278 -6.74 6.77 -7.32
N PHE A 279 -6.27 7.21 -8.49
CA PHE A 279 -4.84 7.37 -8.76
C PHE A 279 -4.28 8.77 -8.49
N ILE A 280 -5.09 9.84 -8.54
CA ILE A 280 -4.60 11.20 -8.21
C ILE A 280 -3.92 11.31 -6.83
N PRO A 281 -4.47 10.71 -5.75
CA PRO A 281 -3.88 10.81 -4.42
C PRO A 281 -2.40 10.39 -4.34
N MET A 282 -1.99 9.40 -5.14
CA MET A 282 -0.60 8.94 -5.15
C MET A 282 0.38 10.03 -5.60
N LEU A 283 -0.03 10.90 -6.53
CA LEU A 283 0.82 11.97 -7.08
C LEU A 283 1.01 13.08 -6.06
N ILE A 284 -0.01 13.33 -5.25
CA ILE A 284 0.02 14.32 -4.18
C ILE A 284 0.91 13.80 -3.05
N ILE A 285 0.72 12.54 -2.63
CA ILE A 285 1.45 11.97 -1.50
C ILE A 285 2.92 11.67 -1.79
N PHE A 286 3.29 11.43 -3.05
CA PHE A 286 4.70 11.23 -3.42
C PHE A 286 5.64 12.31 -2.85
N TRP A 287 5.19 13.57 -2.83
CA TRP A 287 5.97 14.70 -2.36
C TRP A 287 6.15 14.75 -0.83
N PHE A 288 5.28 14.07 -0.07
CA PHE A 288 5.31 14.07 1.38
C PHE A 288 5.86 12.75 1.96
N GLU A 289 5.53 11.62 1.34
CA GLU A 289 5.95 10.29 1.80
C GLU A 289 5.94 9.28 0.65
N GLY A 290 7.12 8.89 0.17
CA GLY A 290 7.29 8.00 -0.98
C GLY A 290 6.67 6.61 -0.79
N MET A 291 6.53 6.13 0.45
CA MET A 291 5.83 4.86 0.73
C MET A 291 4.37 4.86 0.25
N GLY A 292 3.68 6.00 0.35
CA GLY A 292 2.31 6.14 -0.13
C GLY A 292 2.22 5.92 -1.64
N PHE A 293 3.22 6.37 -2.39
CA PHE A 293 3.32 6.16 -3.84
C PHE A 293 3.70 4.71 -4.19
N ILE A 294 4.75 4.16 -3.58
CA ILE A 294 5.26 2.80 -3.88
C ILE A 294 4.16 1.77 -3.67
N SER A 295 3.30 1.98 -2.68
CA SER A 295 2.16 1.10 -2.39
C SER A 295 1.15 0.99 -3.55
N TYR A 296 1.10 1.94 -4.49
CA TYR A 296 0.24 1.85 -5.68
C TYR A 296 0.75 0.90 -6.77
N GLN A 297 1.97 0.39 -6.66
CA GLN A 297 2.59 -0.49 -7.66
C GLN A 297 1.67 -1.64 -8.09
N TYR A 298 0.94 -2.22 -7.15
CA TYR A 298 0.02 -3.31 -7.45
C TYR A 298 -1.21 -2.84 -8.23
N CYS A 299 -1.75 -1.69 -7.86
CA CYS A 299 -2.87 -1.06 -8.54
C CYS A 299 -2.52 -0.66 -9.97
N PHE A 300 -1.26 -0.27 -10.24
CA PHE A 300 -0.79 -0.02 -11.61
C PHE A 300 -0.92 -1.26 -12.47
N ILE A 301 -0.41 -2.39 -12.00
CA ILE A 301 -0.45 -3.64 -12.76
C ILE A 301 -1.90 -4.12 -12.92
N LEU A 302 -2.72 -4.05 -11.85
CA LEU A 302 -4.16 -4.34 -11.93
C LEU A 302 -4.86 -3.48 -12.97
N PHE A 303 -4.60 -2.18 -12.96
CA PHE A 303 -5.26 -1.25 -13.87
C PHE A 303 -4.87 -1.54 -15.32
N VAL A 304 -3.58 -1.73 -15.58
CA VAL A 304 -3.03 -2.12 -16.90
C VAL A 304 -3.67 -3.42 -17.39
N ILE A 305 -3.64 -4.49 -16.61
CA ILE A 305 -4.20 -5.81 -17.00
C ILE A 305 -5.69 -5.70 -17.33
N ASN A 306 -6.44 -4.90 -16.57
CA ASN A 306 -7.89 -4.79 -16.72
C ASN A 306 -8.32 -3.81 -17.82
N ASN A 307 -7.57 -2.73 -18.07
CA ASN A 307 -8.03 -1.60 -18.90
C ASN A 307 -7.19 -1.34 -20.15
N LEU A 308 -5.96 -1.86 -20.28
CA LEU A 308 -5.21 -1.80 -21.54
C LEU A 308 -5.69 -2.87 -22.52
N ARG A 309 -6.90 -2.66 -23.06
CA ARG A 309 -7.25 -3.04 -24.44
C ARG A 309 -7.34 -1.76 -25.24
N ILE A 310 -6.21 -1.32 -25.80
CA ILE A 310 -6.22 -0.40 -26.92
C ILE A 310 -6.19 -1.30 -28.16
N GLY A 311 -7.27 -1.32 -28.95
CA GLY A 311 -7.22 -1.85 -30.32
C GLY A 311 -8.03 -3.10 -30.69
N LYS A 312 -9.14 -3.44 -30.01
CA LYS A 312 -10.19 -4.25 -30.67
C LYS A 312 -11.55 -3.63 -30.43
N GLU A 313 -12.00 -2.92 -31.46
CA GLU A 313 -13.35 -2.47 -31.77
C GLU A 313 -14.39 -2.74 -30.68
N ALA A 314 -14.79 -1.65 -30.01
CA ALA A 314 -16.12 -1.59 -29.43
C ALA A 314 -17.12 -1.56 -30.59
N LYS A 315 -17.49 -2.72 -31.13
CA LYS A 315 -18.76 -2.83 -31.85
C LYS A 315 -19.86 -2.58 -30.82
N PRO A 316 -20.79 -1.64 -31.06
CA PRO A 316 -21.93 -1.47 -30.19
C PRO A 316 -22.71 -2.79 -30.13
N LEU A 317 -22.79 -3.37 -28.92
CA LEU A 317 -23.76 -4.40 -28.60
C LEU A 317 -25.11 -3.68 -28.48
N ILE A 318 -25.78 -3.48 -29.61
CA ILE A 318 -27.21 -3.25 -29.88
C ILE A 318 -27.29 -2.48 -31.21
N PRO A 319 -27.84 -3.05 -32.29
CA PRO A 319 -28.27 -2.24 -33.42
C PRO A 319 -29.43 -1.35 -32.97
N VAL A 320 -29.35 -0.06 -33.29
CA VAL A 320 -30.50 0.83 -33.28
C VAL A 320 -31.47 0.29 -34.33
N GLU A 321 -32.48 -0.46 -33.90
CA GLU A 321 -33.67 -0.64 -34.72
C GLU A 321 -34.47 0.65 -34.61
N ALA A 322 -34.44 1.41 -35.70
CA ALA A 322 -35.39 2.48 -35.96
C ALA A 322 -36.73 1.86 -36.35
N SER A 323 -37.75 2.07 -35.53
CA SER A 323 -39.15 2.14 -35.94
C SER A 323 -39.94 2.93 -34.90
#